data_AF-A0A2H0V6W6-F1
#
_entry.id   AF-A0A2H0V6W6-F1
#
_cell.length_a   1.000
_cell.length_b   1.000
_cell.length_c   1.000
_cell.angle_alpha   90.00
_cell.angle_beta   90.00
_cell.angle_gamma   90.00
#
_symmetry.space_group_name_H-M   'P 1'
#
loop_
_entity.id
_entity.type
_entity.pdbx_description
1 polymer ?
#
loop_
_entity_poly.entity_id
_entity_poly.type
_entity_poly.pdbx_seq_one_letter_code
_entity_poly.pdbx_strand_id
1 'polypeptide(L)'
;LDLLGGTHLVYKADVSQVSADERSSAVEGVRDVIERRINVFGVSEPVVQSAKSGDEYRIVVELAGIKDINQAINMIGETPLLEFKEEDTDVKDLTDEQKKQVEEYNKDAEKRAQDIFGKALSGGDFVSLAQEFSEDENVKESNGGLGWINKGSGYDEIFQSSESGDIAKEPIRLVDAENGFNIIKINEKRTQKEGDLGLDKKEVKASHILICFQGAQNCQSDLTREQARQQIDELKKQATPANFSQLAAQVSGEPGAETNKGNLGWFTREAMVSQFSDAVFSQKVGTISDVVETEFGFHLIYKEDERFLHEYNVDRILIYKLTKDAILGAQDPWKNTQLTGKNLKRATVQFNQNDNTPEIRLEFDSEGSTLFSEITKRNVGKPVAIFLDGQPISIPTVNQEITSGDAVISGNFTIKEAKILAQRLNAGALPIPIELINQQTVGASLGAVSVEKSLKAGIIGVILVALFIILFYRLPGILAVISLTVYGLLMLAIFKLWPVTL
;
A
#
# COMPACT_ATOMS: atom_id res chain seq x y z
N LEU A 1 25.12 -8.14 -29.86
CA LEU A 1 25.24 -6.66 -29.68
C LEU A 1 25.36 -5.89 -31.01
N ASP A 2 26.03 -6.42 -32.04
CA ASP A 2 26.46 -5.62 -33.20
C ASP A 2 25.40 -5.01 -34.13
N LEU A 3 24.19 -5.58 -34.20
CA LEU A 3 23.14 -5.09 -35.12
C LEU A 3 22.14 -4.13 -34.45
N LEU A 4 21.87 -4.29 -33.15
CA LEU A 4 20.83 -3.53 -32.41
C LEU A 4 21.38 -2.63 -31.30
N GLY A 5 22.66 -2.81 -30.91
CA GLY A 5 23.21 -2.25 -29.68
C GLY A 5 22.68 -2.96 -28.43
N GLY A 6 23.15 -2.56 -27.25
CA GLY A 6 22.72 -3.17 -26.00
C GLY A 6 23.54 -2.73 -24.78
N THR A 7 23.35 -3.44 -23.67
CA THR A 7 24.13 -3.23 -22.43
C THR A 7 25.02 -4.43 -22.13
N HIS A 8 26.26 -4.16 -21.71
CA HIS A 8 27.20 -5.13 -21.17
C HIS A 8 27.48 -4.79 -19.71
N LEU A 9 27.21 -5.72 -18.81
CA LEU A 9 27.37 -5.55 -17.36
C LEU A 9 28.27 -6.65 -16.84
N VAL A 10 29.16 -6.32 -15.90
CA VAL A 10 29.99 -7.30 -15.19
C VAL A 10 29.77 -7.12 -13.71
N TYR A 11 29.33 -8.19 -13.07
CA TYR A 11 29.15 -8.28 -11.63
C TYR A 11 30.27 -9.12 -11.01
N LYS A 12 30.70 -8.79 -9.80
CA LYS A 12 31.56 -9.60 -8.95
C LYS A 12 30.68 -10.35 -7.96
N ALA A 13 30.87 -11.66 -7.83
CA ALA A 13 30.14 -12.47 -6.86
C ALA A 13 30.89 -12.51 -5.52
N ASP A 14 30.20 -12.20 -4.42
CA ASP A 14 30.76 -12.29 -3.07
C ASP A 14 30.68 -13.71 -2.54
N VAL A 15 31.81 -14.41 -2.58
CA VAL A 15 31.97 -15.78 -2.10
C VAL A 15 32.64 -15.86 -0.72
N SER A 16 32.72 -14.74 0.02
CA SER A 16 33.41 -14.67 1.31
C SER A 16 32.81 -15.59 2.37
N GLN A 17 31.49 -15.81 2.31
CA GLN A 17 30.73 -16.67 3.22
C GLN A 17 30.48 -18.09 2.70
N VAL A 18 31.07 -18.46 1.54
CA VAL A 18 30.86 -19.77 0.90
C VAL A 18 32.12 -20.63 0.98
N SER A 19 31.95 -21.89 1.39
CA SER A 19 33.03 -22.87 1.46
C SER A 19 33.63 -23.12 0.08
N ALA A 20 34.95 -23.37 0.01
CA ALA A 20 35.70 -23.36 -1.25
C ALA A 20 35.19 -24.35 -2.30
N ASP A 21 34.65 -25.47 -1.85
CA ASP A 21 34.05 -26.54 -2.64
C ASP A 21 32.67 -26.19 -3.22
N GLU A 22 31.93 -25.28 -2.59
CA GLU A 22 30.58 -24.86 -3.03
C GLU A 22 30.59 -23.60 -3.90
N ARG A 23 31.70 -22.85 -3.94
CA ARG A 23 31.79 -21.54 -4.64
C ARG A 23 31.38 -21.62 -6.10
N SER A 24 31.82 -22.65 -6.83
CA SER A 24 31.49 -22.78 -8.25
C SER A 24 29.98 -22.97 -8.44
N SER A 25 29.38 -23.88 -7.65
CA SER A 25 27.94 -24.15 -7.71
C SER A 25 27.11 -22.93 -7.30
N ALA A 26 27.55 -22.17 -6.29
CA ALA A 26 26.89 -20.94 -5.87
C ALA A 26 26.91 -19.87 -6.99
N VAL A 27 28.04 -19.70 -7.67
CA VAL A 27 28.19 -18.75 -8.79
C VAL A 27 27.36 -19.17 -10.01
N GLU A 28 27.27 -20.47 -10.31
CA GLU A 28 26.35 -20.97 -11.34
C GLU A 28 24.88 -20.72 -10.97
N GLY A 29 24.52 -20.87 -9.68
CA GLY A 29 23.18 -20.51 -9.22
C GLY A 29 22.86 -19.02 -9.40
N VAL A 30 23.83 -18.12 -9.18
CA VAL A 30 23.68 -16.68 -9.48
C VAL A 30 23.41 -16.46 -10.96
N ARG A 31 24.20 -17.10 -11.84
CA ARG A 31 24.04 -17.03 -13.30
C ARG A 31 22.61 -17.41 -13.70
N ASP A 32 22.13 -18.56 -13.22
CA ASP A 32 20.80 -19.09 -13.56
C ASP A 32 19.67 -18.15 -13.10
N VAL A 33 19.81 -17.56 -11.90
CA VAL A 33 18.85 -16.57 -11.38
C VAL A 33 18.82 -15.31 -12.24
N ILE A 34 19.99 -14.78 -12.60
CA ILE A 34 20.11 -13.59 -13.45
C ILE A 34 19.51 -13.86 -14.84
N GLU A 35 19.82 -15.00 -15.45
CA GLU A 35 19.24 -15.41 -16.73
C GLU A 35 17.71 -15.50 -16.66
N ARG A 36 17.17 -16.15 -15.62
CA ARG A 36 15.73 -16.23 -15.40
C ARG A 36 15.09 -14.85 -15.24
N ARG A 37 15.70 -13.92 -14.48
CA ARG A 37 15.22 -12.53 -14.31
C ARG A 37 15.08 -11.85 -15.66
N ILE A 38 16.15 -11.88 -16.43
CA ILE A 38 16.22 -11.22 -17.73
C ILE A 38 15.18 -11.80 -18.71
N ASN A 39 15.01 -13.12 -18.69
CA ASN A 39 14.00 -13.81 -19.51
C ASN A 39 12.57 -13.41 -19.14
N VAL A 40 12.27 -13.28 -17.83
CA VAL A 40 10.94 -12.86 -17.35
C VAL A 40 10.57 -11.44 -17.81
N PHE A 41 11.55 -10.55 -17.97
CA PHE A 41 11.35 -9.20 -18.47
C PHE A 41 11.30 -9.10 -20.01
N GLY A 42 11.38 -10.23 -20.72
CA GLY A 42 11.16 -10.29 -22.17
C GLY A 42 12.35 -9.83 -23.02
N VAL A 43 13.57 -9.85 -22.48
CA VAL A 43 14.77 -9.55 -23.27
C VAL A 43 15.00 -10.69 -24.27
N SER A 44 15.12 -10.33 -25.55
CA SER A 44 15.38 -11.29 -26.62
C SER A 44 16.88 -11.57 -26.68
N GLU A 45 17.29 -12.83 -26.46
CA GLU A 45 18.68 -13.31 -26.56
C GLU A 45 19.67 -12.74 -25.52
N PRO A 46 19.41 -12.87 -24.21
CA PRO A 46 20.39 -12.50 -23.21
C PRO A 46 21.55 -13.49 -23.16
N VAL A 47 22.77 -12.99 -22.98
CA VAL A 47 23.96 -13.82 -22.73
C VAL A 47 24.39 -13.61 -21.30
N VAL A 48 24.29 -14.65 -20.47
CA VAL A 48 24.72 -14.63 -19.07
C VAL A 48 25.79 -15.70 -18.88
N GLN A 49 27.00 -15.30 -18.48
CA GLN A 49 28.14 -16.21 -18.34
C GLN A 49 28.85 -15.98 -17.01
N SER A 50 29.23 -17.06 -16.35
CA SER A 50 30.19 -17.01 -15.25
C SER A 50 31.61 -16.93 -15.82
N ALA A 51 32.45 -16.11 -15.21
CA ALA A 51 33.85 -15.94 -15.55
C ALA A 51 34.69 -15.93 -14.28
N LYS A 52 35.88 -16.52 -14.32
CA LYS A 52 36.85 -16.46 -13.22
C LYS A 52 38.07 -15.67 -13.66
N SER A 53 38.41 -14.63 -12.91
CA SER A 53 39.57 -13.78 -13.17
C SER A 53 40.45 -13.75 -11.93
N GLY A 54 41.52 -14.56 -11.93
CA GLY A 54 42.31 -14.79 -10.71
C GLY A 54 41.50 -15.53 -9.66
N ASP A 55 41.39 -14.95 -8.46
CA ASP A 55 40.58 -15.49 -7.35
C ASP A 55 39.15 -14.94 -7.31
N GLU A 56 38.79 -14.02 -8.22
CA GLU A 56 37.45 -13.44 -8.27
C GLU A 56 36.53 -14.19 -9.24
N TYR A 57 35.29 -14.41 -8.79
CA TYR A 57 34.19 -14.87 -9.64
C TYR A 57 33.41 -13.67 -10.14
N ARG A 58 33.10 -13.67 -11.44
CA ARG A 58 32.36 -12.62 -12.13
C ARG A 58 31.19 -13.21 -12.89
N ILE A 59 30.12 -12.44 -13.02
CA ILE A 59 29.01 -12.73 -13.92
C ILE A 59 28.97 -11.65 -14.99
N VAL A 60 29.12 -12.06 -16.24
CA VAL A 60 29.04 -11.19 -17.41
C VAL A 60 27.63 -11.31 -17.99
N VAL A 61 26.97 -10.18 -18.18
CA VAL A 61 25.61 -10.08 -18.70
C VAL A 61 25.59 -9.19 -19.93
N GLU A 62 25.11 -9.72 -21.04
CA GLU A 62 24.89 -8.96 -22.27
C GLU A 62 23.41 -8.98 -22.66
N LEU A 63 22.83 -7.80 -22.83
CA LEU A 63 21.42 -7.63 -23.16
C LEU A 63 21.30 -6.90 -24.49
N ALA A 64 20.83 -7.60 -25.53
CA ALA A 64 20.55 -7.00 -26.82
C ALA A 64 19.28 -6.14 -26.74
N GLY A 65 19.28 -4.96 -27.39
CA GLY A 65 18.09 -4.10 -27.50
C GLY A 65 17.73 -3.28 -26.26
N ILE A 66 18.27 -3.61 -25.08
CA ILE A 66 18.17 -2.76 -23.88
C ILE A 66 19.21 -1.65 -23.98
N LYS A 67 18.76 -0.40 -24.01
CA LYS A 67 19.63 0.78 -24.14
C LYS A 67 19.81 1.52 -22.82
N ASP A 68 18.83 1.41 -21.92
CA ASP A 68 18.89 2.00 -20.58
C ASP A 68 19.58 1.02 -19.62
N ILE A 69 20.79 1.40 -19.20
CA ILE A 69 21.58 0.62 -18.24
C ILE A 69 20.87 0.54 -16.88
N ASN A 70 20.20 1.60 -16.43
CA ASN A 70 19.56 1.59 -15.12
C ASN A 70 18.37 0.63 -15.12
N GLN A 71 17.65 0.55 -16.23
CA GLN A 71 16.59 -0.45 -16.42
C GLN A 71 17.16 -1.88 -16.32
N ALA A 72 18.28 -2.16 -16.97
CA ALA A 72 18.96 -3.45 -16.90
C ALA A 72 19.46 -3.78 -15.49
N ILE A 73 20.06 -2.81 -14.80
CA ILE A 73 20.52 -2.96 -13.42
C ILE A 73 19.35 -3.26 -12.49
N ASN A 74 18.24 -2.53 -12.58
CA ASN A 74 17.07 -2.77 -11.73
C ASN A 74 16.47 -4.16 -11.97
N MET A 75 16.42 -4.62 -13.22
CA MET A 75 15.95 -5.98 -13.56
C MET A 75 16.83 -7.08 -12.96
N ILE A 76 18.14 -6.86 -12.86
CA ILE A 76 19.11 -7.85 -12.38
C ILE A 76 19.32 -7.75 -10.86
N GLY A 77 19.32 -6.53 -10.32
CA GLY A 77 19.79 -6.19 -8.99
C GLY A 77 18.72 -6.21 -7.89
N GLU A 78 17.44 -6.09 -8.22
CA GLU A 78 16.39 -6.25 -7.21
C GLU A 78 16.24 -7.74 -6.87
N THR A 79 16.87 -8.18 -5.79
CA THR A 79 16.60 -9.49 -5.20
C THR A 79 15.54 -9.32 -4.13
N PRO A 80 14.25 -9.61 -4.43
CA PRO A 80 13.24 -9.62 -3.38
C PRO A 80 13.61 -10.67 -2.33
N LEU A 81 13.86 -10.23 -1.10
CA LEU A 81 14.01 -11.11 0.04
C LEU A 81 12.62 -11.47 0.55
N LEU A 82 12.13 -12.66 0.15
CA LEU A 82 10.86 -13.20 0.66
C LEU A 82 11.11 -13.99 1.94
N GLU A 83 10.54 -13.53 3.04
CA GLU A 83 10.64 -14.13 4.36
C GLU A 83 9.26 -14.51 4.88
N PHE A 84 9.16 -15.69 5.48
CA PHE A 84 8.00 -16.08 6.27
C PHE A 84 8.40 -15.99 7.73
N LYS A 85 7.66 -15.19 8.49
CA LYS A 85 7.92 -14.98 9.91
C LYS A 85 6.71 -15.43 10.73
N GLU A 86 6.99 -16.01 11.89
CA GLU A 86 5.98 -16.31 12.90
C GLU A 86 6.13 -15.34 14.07
N GLU A 87 5.06 -15.19 14.86
CA GLU A 87 5.11 -14.36 16.07
C GLU A 87 6.24 -14.84 16.99
N ASP A 88 7.09 -13.91 17.40
CA ASP A 88 8.13 -14.21 18.35
C ASP A 88 7.52 -14.35 19.74
N THR A 89 7.24 -15.57 20.17
CA THR A 89 6.74 -15.86 21.52
C THR A 89 7.81 -15.72 22.60
N ASP A 90 9.08 -15.58 22.20
CA ASP A 90 10.22 -15.41 23.09
C ASP A 90 10.60 -13.93 23.23
N VAL A 91 9.62 -13.01 23.07
CA VAL A 91 9.81 -11.59 23.37
C VAL A 91 10.42 -11.50 24.76
N LYS A 92 11.66 -10.99 24.81
CA LYS A 92 12.37 -10.79 26.08
C LYS A 92 11.44 -10.05 27.03
N ASP A 93 11.20 -10.64 28.19
CA ASP A 93 10.52 -9.94 29.26
C ASP A 93 11.53 -9.24 30.15
N LEU A 94 11.04 -8.22 30.86
CA LEU A 94 11.85 -7.57 31.87
C LEU A 94 12.21 -8.59 32.95
N THR A 95 13.47 -8.60 33.39
CA THR A 95 13.86 -9.32 34.59
C THR A 95 13.09 -8.77 35.80
N ASP A 96 12.96 -9.54 36.88
CA ASP A 96 12.28 -9.04 38.09
C ASP A 96 12.92 -7.74 38.62
N GLU A 97 14.24 -7.60 38.47
CA GLU A 97 14.97 -6.37 38.81
C GLU A 97 14.58 -5.20 37.89
N GLN A 98 14.49 -5.43 36.58
CA GLN A 98 14.04 -4.39 35.64
C GLN A 98 12.57 -4.02 35.86
N LYS A 99 11.70 -4.99 36.20
CA LYS A 99 10.29 -4.71 36.55
C LYS A 99 10.20 -3.81 37.77
N LYS A 100 10.99 -4.11 38.81
CA LYS A 100 11.06 -3.29 40.01
C LYS A 100 11.60 -1.89 39.70
N GLN A 101 12.61 -1.78 38.85
CA GLN A 101 13.15 -0.50 38.39
C GLN A 101 12.08 0.33 37.66
N VAL A 102 11.29 -0.28 36.77
CA VAL A 102 10.17 0.37 36.08
C VAL A 102 9.12 0.86 37.07
N GLU A 103 8.72 0.03 38.03
CA GLU A 103 7.73 0.38 39.03
C GLU A 103 8.20 1.55 39.91
N GLU A 104 9.44 1.49 40.40
CA GLU A 104 10.03 2.56 41.23
C GLU A 104 10.18 3.86 40.45
N TYR A 105 10.66 3.80 39.21
CA TYR A 105 10.77 4.97 38.34
C TYR A 105 9.39 5.59 38.05
N ASN A 106 8.40 4.77 37.66
CA ASN A 106 7.08 5.27 37.29
C ASN A 106 6.33 5.86 38.50
N LYS A 107 6.57 5.33 39.70
CA LYS A 107 6.04 5.89 40.95
C LYS A 107 6.67 7.24 41.29
N ASP A 108 7.98 7.40 41.08
CA ASP A 108 8.64 8.70 41.23
C ASP A 108 8.15 9.71 40.17
N ALA A 109 8.06 9.27 38.90
CA ALA A 109 7.52 10.07 37.80
C ALA A 109 6.09 10.55 38.09
N GLU A 110 5.22 9.68 38.61
CA GLU A 110 3.86 10.05 39.02
C GLU A 110 3.88 11.13 40.10
N LYS A 111 4.72 10.97 41.13
CA LYS A 111 4.86 11.95 42.21
C LYS A 111 5.34 13.30 41.67
N ARG A 112 6.35 13.31 40.79
CA ARG A 112 6.84 14.54 40.14
C ARG A 112 5.72 15.20 39.34
N ALA A 113 4.96 14.41 38.58
CA ALA A 113 3.83 14.92 37.80
C ALA A 113 2.73 15.51 38.70
N GLN A 114 2.39 14.87 39.82
CA GLN A 114 1.44 15.39 40.81
C GLN A 114 1.91 16.69 41.46
N ASP A 115 3.20 16.79 41.81
CA ASP A 115 3.78 18.00 42.38
C ASP A 115 3.72 19.17 41.38
N ILE A 116 4.06 18.92 40.11
CA ILE A 116 3.97 19.93 39.03
C ILE A 116 2.51 20.32 38.77
N PHE A 117 1.61 19.35 38.74
CA PHE A 117 0.18 19.60 38.60
C PHE A 117 -0.35 20.49 39.75
N GLY A 118 0.07 20.23 40.99
CA GLY A 118 -0.27 21.08 42.13
C GLY A 118 0.25 22.52 42.00
N LYS A 119 1.46 22.71 41.47
CA LYS A 119 2.00 24.05 41.18
C LYS A 119 1.18 24.77 40.10
N ALA A 120 0.80 24.06 39.05
CA ALA A 120 -0.02 24.61 37.97
C ALA A 120 -1.43 25.01 38.47
N LEU A 121 -2.07 24.16 39.28
CA LEU A 121 -3.36 24.46 39.92
C LEU A 121 -3.30 25.66 40.88
N SER A 122 -2.14 25.89 41.51
CA SER A 122 -1.92 27.01 42.44
C SER A 122 -1.61 28.34 41.72
N GLY A 123 -1.74 28.40 40.39
CA GLY A 123 -1.53 29.60 39.59
C GLY A 123 -0.09 29.81 39.10
N GLY A 124 0.74 28.76 39.11
CA GLY A 124 2.07 28.83 38.48
C GLY A 124 1.98 29.11 36.98
N ASP A 125 2.97 29.85 36.46
CA ASP A 125 3.05 30.14 35.02
C ASP A 125 3.33 28.86 34.22
N PHE A 126 2.38 28.47 33.38
CA PHE A 126 2.43 27.18 32.69
C PHE A 126 3.59 27.06 31.72
N VAL A 127 3.97 28.17 31.05
CA VAL A 127 5.12 28.21 30.13
C VAL A 127 6.41 27.95 30.90
N SER A 128 6.62 28.64 32.02
CA SER A 128 7.80 28.43 32.87
C SER A 128 7.84 27.00 33.41
N LEU A 129 6.70 26.46 33.86
CA LEU A 129 6.63 25.07 34.33
C LEU A 129 6.92 24.07 33.22
N ALA A 130 6.44 24.31 31.99
CA ALA A 130 6.72 23.46 30.84
C ALA A 130 8.22 23.46 30.48
N GLN A 131 8.84 24.64 30.43
CA GLN A 131 10.28 24.78 30.15
C GLN A 131 11.15 24.14 31.23
N GLU A 132 10.78 24.29 32.51
CA GLU A 132 11.55 23.78 33.64
C GLU A 132 11.39 22.27 33.82
N PHE A 133 10.17 21.74 33.69
CA PHE A 133 9.86 20.39 34.16
C PHE A 133 9.49 19.37 33.08
N SER A 134 9.15 19.79 31.85
CA SER A 134 8.86 18.81 30.80
C SER A 134 10.12 17.98 30.51
N GLU A 135 9.97 16.68 30.30
CA GLU A 135 11.07 15.80 29.88
C GLU A 135 11.15 15.67 28.35
N ASP A 136 10.13 16.19 27.65
CA ASP A 136 10.12 16.32 26.19
C ASP A 136 10.69 17.68 25.77
N GLU A 137 11.81 17.67 25.04
CA GLU A 137 12.48 18.88 24.55
C GLU A 137 11.62 19.67 23.56
N ASN A 138 10.83 19.01 22.70
CA ASN A 138 9.94 19.72 21.77
C ASN A 138 8.87 20.51 22.54
N VAL A 139 8.41 19.97 23.67
CA VAL A 139 7.48 20.68 24.56
C VAL A 139 8.15 21.91 25.17
N LYS A 140 9.42 21.83 25.58
CA LYS A 140 10.16 23.00 26.08
C LYS A 140 10.32 24.07 25.01
N GLU A 141 10.74 23.67 23.81
CA GLU A 141 10.96 24.56 22.67
C GLU A 141 9.67 25.27 22.22
N SER A 142 8.53 24.57 22.34
CA SER A 142 7.19 25.11 22.04
C SER A 142 6.55 25.86 23.20
N ASN A 143 7.27 26.09 24.31
CA ASN A 143 6.75 26.74 25.52
C ASN A 143 5.51 26.02 26.11
N GLY A 144 5.44 24.70 25.94
CA GLY A 144 4.30 23.87 26.31
C GLY A 144 3.28 23.65 25.19
N GLY A 145 3.32 24.40 24.10
CA GLY A 145 2.26 24.39 23.08
C GLY A 145 2.15 23.08 22.31
N LEU A 146 1.08 22.32 22.53
CA LEU A 146 0.71 21.16 21.71
C LEU A 146 -0.09 21.59 20.47
N GLY A 147 -0.77 22.73 20.54
CA GLY A 147 -1.60 23.26 19.46
C GLY A 147 -3.02 22.70 19.49
N TRP A 148 -3.68 22.73 18.32
CA TRP A 148 -5.05 22.24 18.18
C TRP A 148 -5.06 20.72 18.00
N ILE A 149 -5.68 20.02 18.94
CA ILE A 149 -5.86 18.57 18.92
C ILE A 149 -7.32 18.19 18.67
N ASN A 150 -7.52 17.06 18.01
CA ASN A 150 -8.83 16.48 17.72
C ASN A 150 -8.77 14.95 17.75
N LYS A 151 -9.92 14.30 17.64
CA LYS A 151 -9.99 12.84 17.55
C LYS A 151 -9.14 12.34 16.38
N GLY A 152 -8.15 11.48 16.66
CA GLY A 152 -7.24 10.94 15.65
C GLY A 152 -5.97 11.77 15.42
N SER A 153 -5.71 12.82 16.21
CA SER A 153 -4.46 13.59 16.12
C SER A 153 -3.25 12.91 16.75
N GLY A 154 -3.36 11.65 17.20
CA GLY A 154 -2.29 10.92 17.90
C GLY A 154 -2.12 11.25 19.38
N TYR A 155 -3.11 11.92 19.99
CA TYR A 155 -3.12 12.30 21.42
C TYR A 155 -4.43 11.89 22.08
N ASP A 156 -4.82 10.62 21.92
CA ASP A 156 -6.18 10.16 22.21
C ASP A 156 -6.59 10.35 23.68
N GLU A 157 -5.72 10.04 24.64
CA GLU A 157 -6.00 10.21 26.07
C GLU A 157 -6.10 11.69 26.46
N ILE A 158 -5.26 12.55 25.87
CA ILE A 158 -5.31 14.01 26.08
C ILE A 158 -6.59 14.58 25.48
N PHE A 159 -6.97 14.14 24.28
CA PHE A 159 -8.21 14.54 23.62
C PHE A 159 -9.44 14.10 24.42
N GLN A 160 -9.49 12.84 24.85
CA GLN A 160 -10.57 12.30 25.69
C GLN A 160 -10.68 13.07 27.01
N SER A 161 -9.54 13.35 27.66
CA SER A 161 -9.51 14.21 28.83
C SER A 161 -10.10 15.56 28.48
N SER A 162 -9.63 16.23 27.43
CA SER A 162 -10.08 17.58 27.04
C SER A 162 -11.57 17.67 26.71
N GLU A 163 -12.17 16.60 26.19
CA GLU A 163 -13.60 16.53 25.89
C GLU A 163 -14.49 16.40 27.14
N SER A 164 -13.94 15.87 28.22
CA SER A 164 -14.67 15.63 29.47
C SER A 164 -14.77 16.89 30.35
N GLY A 165 -15.75 16.93 31.25
CA GLY A 165 -15.83 17.96 32.29
C GLY A 165 -16.06 19.40 31.81
N ASP A 166 -16.00 20.34 32.75
CA ASP A 166 -16.18 21.77 32.51
C ASP A 166 -14.82 22.46 32.42
N ILE A 167 -14.35 22.73 31.20
CA ILE A 167 -13.03 23.35 30.96
C ILE A 167 -12.88 24.72 31.61
N ALA A 168 -13.98 25.43 31.86
CA ALA A 168 -13.92 26.74 32.52
C ALA A 168 -13.62 26.62 34.01
N LYS A 169 -13.93 25.47 34.62
CA LYS A 169 -13.66 25.18 36.04
C LYS A 169 -12.37 24.41 36.23
N GLU A 170 -12.09 23.48 35.32
CA GLU A 170 -10.95 22.56 35.38
C GLU A 170 -10.14 22.62 34.08
N PRO A 171 -9.49 23.77 33.78
CA PRO A 171 -8.71 23.93 32.55
C PRO A 171 -7.38 23.18 32.61
N ILE A 172 -6.85 22.90 33.80
CA ILE A 172 -5.59 22.18 34.00
C ILE A 172 -5.89 20.78 34.53
N ARG A 173 -5.30 19.76 33.91
CA ARG A 173 -5.57 18.35 34.24
C ARG A 173 -4.31 17.51 34.20
N LEU A 174 -4.26 16.48 35.04
CA LEU A 174 -3.24 15.43 34.98
C LEU A 174 -3.84 14.23 34.24
N VAL A 175 -3.21 13.84 33.14
CA VAL A 175 -3.63 12.73 32.28
C VAL A 175 -2.58 11.63 32.36
N ASP A 176 -3.02 10.47 32.78
CA ASP A 176 -2.21 9.27 32.78
C ASP A 176 -2.30 8.59 31.40
N ALA A 177 -1.23 8.65 30.61
CA ALA A 177 -1.15 8.08 29.28
C ALA A 177 -0.09 6.97 29.20
N GLU A 178 -0.09 6.23 28.09
CA GLU A 178 0.87 5.13 27.88
C GLU A 178 2.33 5.63 27.91
N ASN A 179 2.61 6.76 27.25
CA ASN A 179 3.96 7.33 27.15
C ASN A 179 4.43 8.06 28.41
N GLY A 180 3.52 8.43 29.32
CA GLY A 180 3.87 9.27 30.46
C GLY A 180 2.68 9.96 31.12
N PHE A 181 3.00 10.74 32.14
CA PHE A 181 2.06 11.61 32.83
C PHE A 181 2.08 12.98 32.17
N ASN A 182 0.92 13.39 31.65
CA ASN A 182 0.73 14.63 30.91
C ASN A 182 -0.04 15.62 31.78
N ILE A 183 0.61 16.69 32.22
CA ILE A 183 -0.09 17.85 32.78
C ILE A 183 -0.49 18.72 31.61
N ILE A 184 -1.79 18.89 31.39
CA ILE A 184 -2.32 19.64 30.26
C ILE A 184 -3.03 20.90 30.75
N LYS A 185 -3.00 21.94 29.93
CA LYS A 185 -3.83 23.14 30.08
C LYS A 185 -4.63 23.35 28.80
N ILE A 186 -5.94 23.32 28.92
CA ILE A 186 -6.87 23.54 27.82
C ILE A 186 -7.13 25.03 27.74
N ASN A 187 -6.62 25.67 26.68
CA ASN A 187 -6.73 27.11 26.47
C ASN A 187 -8.03 27.47 25.77
N GLU A 188 -8.37 26.73 24.73
CA GLU A 188 -9.52 27.03 23.89
C GLU A 188 -10.23 25.75 23.43
N LYS A 189 -11.53 25.87 23.19
CA LYS A 189 -12.37 24.87 22.54
C LYS A 189 -13.07 25.53 21.37
N ARG A 190 -13.05 24.89 20.20
CA ARG A 190 -13.88 25.32 19.06
C ARG A 190 -14.49 24.15 18.33
N THR A 191 -15.55 24.42 17.59
CA THR A 191 -16.13 23.44 16.66
C THR A 191 -15.25 23.35 15.42
N GLN A 192 -14.93 22.14 15.01
CA GLN A 192 -14.23 21.88 13.76
C GLN A 192 -15.05 22.40 12.58
N LYS A 193 -14.38 22.78 11.49
CA LYS A 193 -15.04 23.27 10.27
C LYS A 193 -14.93 22.25 9.14
N GLU A 194 -15.96 22.18 8.29
CA GLU A 194 -16.06 21.27 7.15
C GLU A 194 -16.56 22.00 5.88
N GLY A 195 -16.04 21.58 4.72
CA GLY A 195 -16.39 22.11 3.41
C GLY A 195 -15.91 23.53 3.14
N ASP A 196 -16.02 23.96 1.88
CA ASP A 196 -15.56 25.30 1.43
C ASP A 196 -16.31 26.46 2.11
N LEU A 197 -17.49 26.18 2.67
CA LEU A 197 -18.33 27.15 3.38
C LEU A 197 -17.99 27.25 4.88
N GLY A 198 -17.07 26.43 5.40
CA GLY A 198 -16.67 26.45 6.80
C GLY A 198 -17.81 26.14 7.77
N LEU A 199 -18.64 25.15 7.44
CA LEU A 199 -19.75 24.72 8.28
C LEU A 199 -19.24 23.99 9.52
N ASP A 200 -19.99 24.04 10.62
CA ASP A 200 -19.64 23.27 11.81
C ASP A 200 -19.68 21.77 11.51
N LYS A 201 -18.54 21.11 11.68
CA LYS A 201 -18.39 19.68 11.50
C LYS A 201 -19.12 18.96 12.63
N LYS A 202 -19.96 18.00 12.25
CA LYS A 202 -20.74 17.20 13.20
C LYS A 202 -20.81 15.76 12.74
N GLU A 203 -21.02 14.87 13.70
CA GLU A 203 -21.46 13.51 13.43
C GLU A 203 -22.96 13.41 13.73
N VAL A 204 -23.64 12.57 12.97
CA VAL A 204 -25.02 12.18 13.28
C VAL A 204 -25.03 10.71 13.63
N LYS A 205 -25.89 10.34 14.59
CA LYS A 205 -26.26 8.96 14.82
C LYS A 205 -27.59 8.71 14.13
N ALA A 206 -27.64 7.72 13.25
CA ALA A 206 -28.86 7.43 12.53
C ALA A 206 -29.07 5.93 12.30
N SER A 207 -30.33 5.59 12.05
CA SER A 207 -30.74 4.30 11.51
C SER A 207 -31.42 4.51 10.16
N HIS A 208 -31.39 3.52 9.27
CA HIS A 208 -32.11 3.59 8.00
C HIS A 208 -32.93 2.33 7.67
N ILE A 209 -33.90 2.49 6.77
CA ILE A 209 -34.61 1.40 6.10
C ILE A 209 -34.34 1.57 4.61
N LEU A 210 -33.76 0.57 3.96
CA LEU A 210 -33.50 0.55 2.53
C LEU A 210 -34.51 -0.36 1.82
N ILE A 211 -35.24 0.15 0.83
CA ILE A 211 -35.98 -0.67 -0.14
C ILE A 211 -35.26 -0.52 -1.47
N CYS A 212 -34.51 -1.57 -1.84
CA CYS A 212 -33.77 -1.61 -3.08
C CYS A 212 -34.62 -2.22 -4.22
N PHE A 213 -34.29 -1.85 -5.46
CA PHE A 213 -35.04 -2.25 -6.66
C PHE A 213 -34.11 -2.85 -7.71
N GLN A 214 -34.68 -3.53 -8.70
CA GLN A 214 -33.97 -4.14 -9.81
C GLN A 214 -33.11 -3.09 -10.54
N GLY A 215 -31.79 -3.28 -10.53
CA GLY A 215 -30.81 -2.38 -11.15
C GLY A 215 -30.17 -1.36 -10.21
N ALA A 216 -30.56 -1.31 -8.94
CA ALA A 216 -29.84 -0.56 -7.91
C ALA A 216 -28.50 -1.24 -7.57
N GLN A 217 -27.51 -0.45 -7.14
CA GLN A 217 -26.18 -0.96 -6.81
C GLN A 217 -26.23 -1.88 -5.59
N ASN A 218 -25.48 -2.99 -5.64
CA ASN A 218 -25.37 -3.97 -4.54
C ASN A 218 -26.71 -4.51 -4.04
N CYS A 219 -27.72 -4.59 -4.92
CA CYS A 219 -29.06 -5.07 -4.60
C CYS A 219 -29.44 -6.27 -5.48
N GLN A 220 -30.02 -7.29 -4.85
CA GLN A 220 -30.71 -8.40 -5.53
C GLN A 220 -32.19 -8.29 -5.15
N SER A 221 -33.00 -7.67 -6.03
CA SER A 221 -34.42 -7.43 -5.80
C SER A 221 -35.21 -7.61 -7.10
N ASP A 222 -36.37 -8.27 -6.99
CA ASP A 222 -37.35 -8.44 -8.07
C ASP A 222 -38.30 -7.23 -8.20
N LEU A 223 -38.19 -6.25 -7.28
CA LEU A 223 -39.04 -5.07 -7.30
C LEU A 223 -38.63 -4.12 -8.42
N THR A 224 -39.60 -3.68 -9.20
CA THR A 224 -39.42 -2.50 -10.06
C THR A 224 -39.20 -1.25 -9.21
N ARG A 225 -38.58 -0.21 -9.78
CA ARG A 225 -38.35 1.06 -9.09
C ARG A 225 -39.66 1.68 -8.59
N GLU A 226 -40.73 1.59 -9.35
CA GLU A 226 -42.06 2.07 -8.98
C GLU A 226 -42.65 1.28 -7.80
N GLN A 227 -42.49 -0.04 -7.77
CA GLN A 227 -42.94 -0.87 -6.66
C GLN A 227 -42.15 -0.59 -5.39
N ALA A 228 -40.82 -0.49 -5.47
CA ALA A 228 -39.98 -0.13 -4.34
C ALA A 228 -40.36 1.26 -3.78
N ARG A 229 -40.65 2.22 -4.68
CA ARG A 229 -41.13 3.54 -4.28
C ARG A 229 -42.47 3.48 -3.55
N GLN A 230 -43.44 2.74 -4.06
CA GLN A 230 -44.74 2.57 -3.40
C GLN A 230 -44.59 1.90 -2.03
N GLN A 231 -43.76 0.86 -1.94
CA GLN A 231 -43.52 0.13 -0.71
C GLN A 231 -42.93 1.04 0.37
N ILE A 232 -41.93 1.86 0.03
CA ILE A 232 -41.33 2.77 1.02
C ILE A 232 -42.26 3.93 1.40
N ASP A 233 -43.10 4.40 0.47
CA ASP A 233 -44.13 5.40 0.77
C ASP A 233 -45.18 4.85 1.76
N GLU A 234 -45.55 3.56 1.67
CA GLU A 234 -46.41 2.91 2.67
C GLU A 234 -45.70 2.68 4.01
N LEU A 235 -44.42 2.31 3.98
CA LEU A 235 -43.62 2.18 5.21
C LEU A 235 -43.50 3.51 5.94
N LYS A 236 -43.33 4.62 5.22
CA LYS A 236 -43.22 5.96 5.80
C LYS A 236 -44.46 6.33 6.62
N LYS A 237 -45.65 5.92 6.20
CA LYS A 237 -46.91 6.17 6.94
C LYS A 237 -46.97 5.43 8.27
N GLN A 238 -46.25 4.31 8.38
CA GLN A 238 -46.25 3.40 9.54
C GLN A 238 -45.02 3.62 10.44
N ALA A 239 -43.95 4.18 9.89
CA ALA A 239 -42.68 4.36 10.57
C ALA A 239 -42.79 5.46 11.63
N THR A 240 -42.35 5.12 12.83
CA THR A 240 -42.25 6.01 13.99
C THR A 240 -40.89 5.77 14.66
N PRO A 241 -40.34 6.73 15.41
CA PRO A 241 -39.12 6.52 16.17
C PRO A 241 -39.13 5.26 17.05
N ALA A 242 -40.29 4.87 17.59
CA ALA A 242 -40.44 3.73 18.49
C ALA A 242 -40.40 2.36 17.80
N ASN A 243 -40.87 2.27 16.54
CA ASN A 243 -40.90 1.00 15.79
C ASN A 243 -39.87 0.93 14.65
N PHE A 244 -39.06 1.98 14.46
CA PHE A 244 -38.14 2.10 13.32
C PHE A 244 -37.16 0.92 13.22
N SER A 245 -36.53 0.54 14.33
CA SER A 245 -35.58 -0.57 14.37
C SER A 245 -36.24 -1.92 14.08
N GLN A 246 -37.49 -2.12 14.52
CA GLN A 246 -38.26 -3.32 14.21
C GLN A 246 -38.61 -3.37 12.71
N LEU A 247 -39.07 -2.25 12.14
CA LEU A 247 -39.37 -2.18 10.71
C LEU A 247 -38.10 -2.42 9.89
N ALA A 248 -36.98 -1.79 10.23
CA ALA A 248 -35.70 -2.00 9.56
C ALA A 248 -35.30 -3.48 9.55
N ALA A 249 -35.41 -4.17 10.69
CA ALA A 249 -35.10 -5.60 10.79
C ALA A 249 -36.02 -6.50 9.95
N GLN A 250 -37.27 -6.07 9.72
CA GLN A 250 -38.28 -6.87 9.01
C GLN A 250 -38.29 -6.65 7.50
N VAL A 251 -38.00 -5.43 7.06
CA VAL A 251 -38.27 -5.02 5.67
C VAL A 251 -37.08 -4.41 4.93
N SER A 252 -35.98 -4.07 5.61
CA SER A 252 -34.83 -3.45 4.94
C SER A 252 -34.11 -4.48 4.07
N GLY A 253 -33.79 -4.09 2.83
CA GLY A 253 -33.01 -4.87 1.87
C GLY A 253 -31.49 -4.74 2.04
N GLU A 254 -31.02 -4.14 3.14
CA GLU A 254 -29.61 -4.10 3.50
C GLU A 254 -29.15 -5.50 3.98
N PRO A 255 -28.02 -6.04 3.49
CA PRO A 255 -27.43 -7.25 4.05
C PRO A 255 -27.18 -7.13 5.57
N GLY A 256 -27.75 -8.03 6.37
CA GLY A 256 -27.59 -8.03 7.82
C GLY A 256 -28.59 -7.15 8.60
N ALA A 257 -29.61 -6.61 7.92
CA ALA A 257 -30.65 -5.79 8.53
C ALA A 257 -31.37 -6.47 9.71
N GLU A 258 -31.55 -7.79 9.66
CA GLU A 258 -32.16 -8.58 10.74
C GLU A 258 -31.38 -8.51 12.06
N THR A 259 -30.06 -8.30 11.96
CA THR A 259 -29.15 -8.22 13.11
C THR A 259 -28.90 -6.77 13.52
N ASN A 260 -28.54 -5.92 12.55
CA ASN A 260 -28.16 -4.53 12.83
C ASN A 260 -29.37 -3.60 13.01
N LYS A 261 -30.56 -4.03 12.57
CA LYS A 261 -31.82 -3.28 12.71
C LYS A 261 -31.74 -1.88 12.10
N GLY A 262 -30.97 -1.75 11.01
CA GLY A 262 -30.73 -0.51 10.29
C GLY A 262 -29.80 0.49 10.97
N ASN A 263 -29.14 0.16 12.07
CA ASN A 263 -28.31 1.09 12.84
C ASN A 263 -26.97 1.38 12.14
N LEU A 264 -26.73 2.64 11.79
CA LEU A 264 -25.51 3.06 11.09
C LEU A 264 -24.41 3.55 12.04
N GLY A 265 -24.69 3.64 13.34
CA GLY A 265 -23.78 4.25 14.31
C GLY A 265 -23.60 5.76 14.07
N TRP A 266 -22.45 6.28 14.51
CA TRP A 266 -22.05 7.67 14.31
C TRP A 266 -21.27 7.81 13.00
N PHE A 267 -21.64 8.77 12.17
CA PHE A 267 -20.95 9.05 10.92
C PHE A 267 -20.92 10.55 10.59
N THR A 268 -19.89 10.96 9.83
CA THR A 268 -19.76 12.31 9.29
C THR A 268 -20.46 12.41 7.93
N ARG A 269 -20.59 13.63 7.40
CA ARG A 269 -21.26 13.87 6.11
C ARG A 269 -20.55 13.18 4.95
N GLU A 270 -19.22 13.09 4.99
CA GLU A 270 -18.40 12.52 3.92
C GLU A 270 -18.41 10.99 3.92
N ALA A 271 -18.90 10.36 4.98
CA ALA A 271 -18.99 8.90 5.10
C ALA A 271 -20.17 8.29 4.33
N MET A 272 -21.13 9.10 3.87
CA MET A 272 -22.33 8.66 3.15
C MET A 272 -22.47 9.41 1.81
N VAL A 273 -23.22 8.83 0.87
CA VAL A 273 -23.53 9.47 -0.41
C VAL A 273 -24.32 10.78 -0.22
N SER A 274 -24.11 11.75 -1.12
CA SER A 274 -24.59 13.13 -0.95
C SER A 274 -26.07 13.22 -0.62
N GLN A 275 -26.94 12.51 -1.35
CA GLN A 275 -28.39 12.56 -1.15
C GLN A 275 -28.79 12.07 0.25
N PHE A 276 -28.11 11.04 0.76
CA PHE A 276 -28.33 10.50 2.09
C PHE A 276 -27.90 11.50 3.16
N SER A 277 -26.68 12.03 3.03
CA SER A 277 -26.13 13.03 3.93
C SER A 277 -26.95 14.32 3.96
N ASP A 278 -27.40 14.82 2.81
CA ASP A 278 -28.19 16.04 2.73
C ASP A 278 -29.52 15.91 3.49
N ALA A 279 -30.18 14.76 3.39
CA ALA A 279 -31.41 14.49 4.14
C ALA A 279 -31.15 14.42 5.66
N VAL A 280 -30.20 13.59 6.10
CA VAL A 280 -30.00 13.35 7.54
C VAL A 280 -29.32 14.51 8.27
N PHE A 281 -28.46 15.27 7.61
CA PHE A 281 -27.79 16.41 8.25
C PHE A 281 -28.69 17.66 8.33
N SER A 282 -29.69 17.77 7.44
CA SER A 282 -30.67 18.87 7.44
C SER A 282 -31.89 18.61 8.34
N GLN A 283 -32.20 17.33 8.64
CA GLN A 283 -33.32 16.99 9.51
C GLN A 283 -33.03 17.19 11.01
N LYS A 284 -34.10 17.35 11.79
CA LYS A 284 -34.03 17.48 13.26
C LYS A 284 -33.78 16.12 13.90
N VAL A 285 -33.05 16.11 15.01
CA VAL A 285 -32.91 14.92 15.86
C VAL A 285 -34.28 14.43 16.31
N GLY A 286 -34.48 13.11 16.34
CA GLY A 286 -35.73 12.45 16.69
C GLY A 286 -36.76 12.37 15.54
N THR A 287 -36.40 12.77 14.32
CA THR A 287 -37.31 12.74 13.17
C THR A 287 -36.89 11.69 12.12
N ILE A 288 -37.87 11.23 11.34
CA ILE A 288 -37.68 10.36 10.18
C ILE A 288 -37.74 11.22 8.92
N SER A 289 -36.82 11.00 7.99
CA SER A 289 -36.71 11.74 6.74
C SER A 289 -37.93 11.56 5.81
N ASP A 290 -38.02 12.41 4.79
CA ASP A 290 -38.75 12.05 3.57
C ASP A 290 -38.09 10.85 2.87
N VAL A 291 -38.75 10.28 1.86
CA VAL A 291 -38.14 9.21 1.07
C VAL A 291 -36.95 9.78 0.29
N VAL A 292 -35.77 9.25 0.56
CA VAL A 292 -34.50 9.64 -0.07
C VAL A 292 -34.12 8.59 -1.10
N GLU A 293 -33.84 9.00 -2.32
CA GLU A 293 -33.34 8.09 -3.35
C GLU A 293 -31.82 8.20 -3.46
N THR A 294 -31.14 7.06 -3.48
CA THR A 294 -29.71 6.93 -3.75
C THR A 294 -29.48 5.89 -4.85
N GLU A 295 -28.23 5.65 -5.23
CA GLU A 295 -27.86 4.57 -6.15
C GLU A 295 -28.15 3.16 -5.59
N PHE A 296 -28.35 3.01 -4.28
CA PHE A 296 -28.66 1.75 -3.61
C PHE A 296 -30.16 1.46 -3.52
N GLY A 297 -31.02 2.46 -3.73
CA GLY A 297 -32.46 2.34 -3.65
C GLY A 297 -33.12 3.51 -2.92
N PHE A 298 -34.29 3.25 -2.33
CA PHE A 298 -35.01 4.25 -1.54
C PHE A 298 -34.77 4.05 -0.05
N HIS A 299 -34.60 5.15 0.68
CA HIS A 299 -34.30 5.17 2.09
C HIS A 299 -35.33 5.98 2.89
N LEU A 300 -35.64 5.48 4.09
CA LEU A 300 -36.10 6.30 5.21
C LEU A 300 -34.97 6.36 6.22
N ILE A 301 -34.72 7.55 6.78
CA ILE A 301 -33.58 7.78 7.66
C ILE A 301 -34.09 8.37 8.97
N TYR A 302 -33.89 7.64 10.06
CA TYR A 302 -34.20 8.10 11.41
C TYR A 302 -32.95 8.67 12.06
N LYS A 303 -32.95 9.98 12.32
CA LYS A 303 -31.85 10.65 13.01
C LYS A 303 -32.06 10.53 14.52
N GLU A 304 -31.24 9.71 15.15
CA GLU A 304 -31.31 9.43 16.58
C GLU A 304 -30.66 10.53 17.41
N ASP A 305 -29.52 11.04 16.95
CA ASP A 305 -28.73 12.03 17.69
C ASP A 305 -27.82 12.83 16.76
N GLU A 306 -27.27 13.94 17.26
CA GLU A 306 -26.19 14.68 16.60
C GLU A 306 -25.21 15.27 17.61
N ARG A 307 -23.93 15.30 17.24
CA ARG A 307 -22.89 15.94 18.06
C ARG A 307 -21.89 16.70 17.21
N PHE A 308 -21.50 17.87 17.67
CA PHE A 308 -20.44 18.63 17.05
C PHE A 308 -19.08 18.01 17.36
N LEU A 309 -18.23 17.97 16.34
CA LEU A 309 -16.84 17.59 16.52
C LEU A 309 -16.05 18.82 16.94
N HIS A 310 -15.37 18.71 18.07
CA HIS A 310 -14.59 19.81 18.63
C HIS A 310 -13.10 19.56 18.44
N GLU A 311 -12.34 20.63 18.53
CA GLU A 311 -10.90 20.61 18.68
C GLU A 311 -10.50 21.55 19.82
N TYR A 312 -9.38 21.24 20.45
CA TYR A 312 -8.93 21.88 21.68
C TYR A 312 -7.53 22.40 21.50
N ASN A 313 -7.29 23.67 21.85
CA ASN A 313 -5.95 24.22 21.92
C ASN A 313 -5.36 23.87 23.29
N VAL A 314 -4.27 23.11 23.31
CA VAL A 314 -3.73 22.52 24.53
C VAL A 314 -2.25 22.89 24.68
N ASP A 315 -1.88 23.26 25.90
CA ASP A 315 -0.49 23.24 26.36
C ASP A 315 -0.25 21.98 27.21
N ARG A 316 1.00 21.51 27.26
CA ARG A 316 1.40 20.25 27.88
C ARG A 316 2.70 20.39 28.66
N ILE A 317 2.84 19.59 29.71
CA ILE A 317 4.08 19.23 30.39
C ILE A 317 4.10 17.71 30.47
N LEU A 318 5.13 17.06 29.92
CA LEU A 318 5.22 15.60 29.89
C LEU A 318 6.31 15.12 30.83
N ILE A 319 5.95 14.21 31.74
CA ILE A 319 6.89 13.39 32.51
C ILE A 319 6.80 11.97 31.96
N TYR A 320 7.89 11.43 31.41
CA TYR A 320 7.90 10.10 30.81
C TYR A 320 7.70 9.02 31.86
N LYS A 321 7.09 7.92 31.40
CA LYS A 321 7.20 6.63 32.07
C LYS A 321 8.38 5.87 31.50
N LEU A 322 9.04 5.09 32.33
CA LEU A 322 9.97 4.07 31.87
C LEU A 322 9.13 2.90 31.33
N THR A 323 9.23 2.67 30.03
CA THR A 323 8.52 1.58 29.35
C THR A 323 9.43 0.36 29.19
N LYS A 324 8.83 -0.80 28.93
CA LYS A 324 9.57 -2.01 28.60
C LYS A 324 10.48 -1.80 27.38
N ASP A 325 9.98 -1.12 26.37
CA ASP A 325 10.71 -0.84 25.12
C ASP A 325 11.90 0.08 25.33
N ALA A 326 11.81 1.03 26.28
CA ALA A 326 12.95 1.89 26.63
C ALA A 326 14.12 1.10 27.26
N ILE A 327 13.83 -0.03 27.92
CA ILE A 327 14.86 -0.88 28.55
C ILE A 327 15.40 -1.93 27.57
N LEU A 328 14.52 -2.59 26.83
CA LEU A 328 14.89 -3.72 25.97
C LEU A 328 15.25 -3.29 24.53
N GLY A 329 14.89 -2.07 24.14
CA GLY A 329 14.82 -1.65 22.75
C GLY A 329 13.59 -2.22 22.06
N ALA A 330 13.18 -1.60 20.95
CA ALA A 330 12.11 -2.13 20.10
C ALA A 330 12.44 -3.58 19.71
N GLN A 331 11.63 -4.53 20.16
CA GLN A 331 11.75 -5.92 19.76
C GLN A 331 11.02 -6.10 18.43
N ASP A 332 11.60 -6.82 17.48
CA ASP A 332 10.85 -7.28 16.31
C ASP A 332 9.84 -8.31 16.82
N PRO A 333 8.52 -8.09 16.70
CA PRO A 333 7.52 -9.06 17.14
C PRO A 333 7.51 -10.32 16.26
N TRP A 334 8.36 -10.37 15.22
CA TRP A 334 8.45 -11.46 14.28
C TRP A 334 9.81 -12.14 14.33
N LYS A 335 9.80 -13.47 14.31
CA LYS A 335 11.00 -14.29 14.12
C LYS A 335 10.99 -14.98 12.78
N ASN A 336 12.16 -15.01 12.14
CA ASN A 336 12.35 -15.68 10.85
C ASN A 336 12.13 -17.19 10.98
N THR A 337 11.38 -17.76 10.04
CA THR A 337 11.26 -19.21 9.91
C THR A 337 12.33 -19.76 8.95
N GLN A 338 12.42 -21.08 8.83
CA GLN A 338 13.28 -21.72 7.83
C GLN A 338 12.71 -21.64 6.40
N LEU A 339 11.42 -21.30 6.26
CA LEU A 339 10.78 -21.14 4.96
C LEU A 339 11.12 -19.77 4.38
N THR A 340 11.69 -19.76 3.18
CA THR A 340 12.10 -18.53 2.48
C THR A 340 11.72 -18.59 1.01
N GLY A 341 12.00 -17.51 0.27
CA GLY A 341 11.90 -17.50 -1.19
C GLY A 341 12.70 -18.60 -1.92
N LYS A 342 13.69 -19.24 -1.27
CA LYS A 342 14.41 -20.40 -1.83
C LYS A 342 13.48 -21.58 -2.10
N ASN A 343 12.47 -21.78 -1.26
CA ASN A 343 11.56 -22.91 -1.35
C ASN A 343 10.36 -22.65 -2.28
N LEU A 344 10.33 -21.47 -2.92
CA LEU A 344 9.26 -21.09 -3.83
C LEU A 344 9.49 -21.74 -5.20
N LYS A 345 8.57 -22.61 -5.60
CA LYS A 345 8.58 -23.23 -6.92
C LYS A 345 7.98 -22.31 -7.97
N ARG A 346 6.89 -21.60 -7.63
CA ARG A 346 6.18 -20.71 -8.55
C ARG A 346 5.29 -19.70 -7.82
N ALA A 347 5.15 -18.50 -8.38
CA ALA A 347 4.15 -17.51 -8.01
C ALA A 347 3.25 -17.18 -9.21
N THR A 348 1.92 -17.19 -9.03
CA THR A 348 0.97 -16.87 -10.09
C THR A 348 -0.08 -15.88 -9.60
N VAL A 349 -0.44 -14.92 -10.44
CA VAL A 349 -1.59 -14.06 -10.18
C VAL A 349 -2.87 -14.87 -10.35
N GLN A 350 -3.74 -14.83 -9.36
CA GLN A 350 -5.09 -15.36 -9.40
C GLN A 350 -6.08 -14.25 -9.01
N PHE A 351 -7.37 -14.50 -9.20
CA PHE A 351 -8.42 -13.60 -8.72
C PHE A 351 -9.20 -14.31 -7.63
N ASN A 352 -9.44 -13.59 -6.54
CA ASN A 352 -10.31 -14.07 -5.47
C ASN A 352 -11.73 -14.28 -6.04
N GLN A 353 -12.31 -15.45 -5.77
CA GLN A 353 -13.59 -15.85 -6.36
C GLN A 353 -14.78 -15.06 -5.81
N ASN A 354 -14.64 -14.40 -4.65
CA ASN A 354 -15.73 -13.70 -3.99
C ASN A 354 -15.86 -12.25 -4.46
N ASP A 355 -14.74 -11.55 -4.65
CA ASP A 355 -14.72 -10.11 -4.93
C ASP A 355 -13.92 -9.72 -6.19
N ASN A 356 -13.37 -10.71 -6.92
CA ASN A 356 -12.51 -10.52 -8.09
C ASN A 356 -11.29 -9.63 -7.83
N THR A 357 -10.81 -9.53 -6.59
CA THR A 357 -9.55 -8.85 -6.27
C THR A 357 -8.34 -9.71 -6.70
N PRO A 358 -7.26 -9.11 -7.23
CA PRO A 358 -6.09 -9.85 -7.65
C PRO A 358 -5.23 -10.26 -6.44
N GLU A 359 -4.85 -11.54 -6.40
CA GLU A 359 -4.01 -12.15 -5.36
C GLU A 359 -2.83 -12.89 -5.98
N ILE A 360 -1.80 -13.16 -5.19
CA ILE A 360 -0.64 -13.94 -5.65
C ILE A 360 -0.65 -15.30 -4.96
N ARG A 361 -0.90 -16.37 -5.72
CA ARG A 361 -0.74 -17.75 -5.27
C ARG A 361 0.73 -18.14 -5.32
N LEU A 362 1.25 -18.62 -4.21
CA LEU A 362 2.57 -19.21 -4.06
C LEU A 362 2.44 -20.73 -4.05
N GLU A 363 3.27 -21.41 -4.82
CA GLU A 363 3.43 -22.86 -4.81
C GLU A 363 4.86 -23.15 -4.35
N PHE A 364 4.99 -23.95 -3.29
CA PHE A 364 6.28 -24.35 -2.76
C PHE A 364 6.79 -25.65 -3.41
N ASP A 365 8.09 -25.90 -3.30
CA ASP A 365 8.66 -27.22 -3.59
C ASP A 365 8.34 -28.22 -2.45
N SER A 366 8.83 -29.45 -2.57
CA SER A 366 8.56 -30.51 -1.58
C SER A 366 9.10 -30.17 -0.18
N GLU A 367 10.25 -29.51 -0.09
CA GLU A 367 10.86 -29.08 1.18
C GLU A 367 10.04 -27.95 1.80
N GLY A 368 9.73 -26.92 1.00
CA GLY A 368 8.90 -25.80 1.41
C GLY A 368 7.49 -26.21 1.81
N SER A 369 6.89 -27.17 1.13
CA SER A 369 5.57 -27.71 1.49
C SER A 369 5.60 -28.35 2.88
N THR A 370 6.68 -29.06 3.22
CA THR A 370 6.86 -29.67 4.54
C THR A 370 7.06 -28.60 5.61
N LEU A 371 7.97 -27.64 5.37
CA LEU A 371 8.23 -26.52 6.27
C LEU A 371 6.96 -25.69 6.52
N PHE A 372 6.19 -25.41 5.47
CA PHE A 372 4.94 -24.65 5.56
C PHE A 372 3.86 -25.40 6.33
N SER A 373 3.73 -26.71 6.14
CA SER A 373 2.84 -27.55 6.95
C SER A 373 3.22 -27.50 8.43
N GLU A 374 4.51 -27.61 8.76
CA GLU A 374 4.97 -27.53 10.15
C GLU A 374 4.76 -26.15 10.77
N ILE A 375 4.99 -25.07 10.00
CA ILE A 375 4.73 -23.68 10.42
C ILE A 375 3.24 -23.49 10.70
N THR A 376 2.37 -23.88 9.77
CA THR A 376 0.92 -23.69 9.93
C THR A 376 0.36 -24.55 11.06
N LYS A 377 0.83 -25.79 11.22
CA LYS A 377 0.39 -26.70 12.29
C LYS A 377 0.59 -26.12 13.69
N ARG A 378 1.74 -25.51 13.96
CA ARG A 378 2.04 -24.95 15.30
C ARG A 378 1.50 -23.54 15.52
N ASN A 379 1.07 -22.87 14.45
CA ASN A 379 0.55 -21.50 14.49
C ASN A 379 -0.96 -21.43 14.22
N VAL A 380 -1.73 -22.52 14.39
CA VAL A 380 -3.20 -22.47 14.28
C VAL A 380 -3.78 -21.45 15.27
N GLY A 381 -4.59 -20.52 14.75
CA GLY A 381 -5.14 -19.38 15.47
C GLY A 381 -4.19 -18.18 15.61
N LYS A 382 -2.96 -18.28 15.10
CA LYS A 382 -1.91 -17.23 15.18
C LYS A 382 -1.55 -16.70 13.79
N PRO A 383 -0.98 -15.48 13.68
CA PRO A 383 -0.54 -14.94 12.41
C PRO A 383 0.79 -15.56 11.94
N VAL A 384 0.92 -15.74 10.63
CA VAL A 384 2.19 -16.06 9.96
C VAL A 384 2.39 -15.01 8.89
N ALA A 385 3.31 -14.08 9.13
CA ALA A 385 3.53 -12.93 8.27
C ALA A 385 4.45 -13.27 7.08
N ILE A 386 4.16 -12.63 5.96
CA ILE A 386 4.94 -12.70 4.73
C ILE A 386 5.57 -11.34 4.53
N PHE A 387 6.89 -11.32 4.51
CA PHE A 387 7.70 -10.12 4.35
C PHE A 387 8.39 -10.12 2.98
N LEU A 388 8.50 -8.93 2.42
CA LEU A 388 9.29 -8.67 1.22
C LEU A 388 10.24 -7.51 1.53
N ASP A 389 11.54 -7.75 1.42
CA ASP A 389 12.57 -6.72 1.64
C ASP A 389 12.44 -6.04 3.03
N GLY A 390 12.10 -6.84 4.06
CA GLY A 390 11.90 -6.36 5.43
C GLY A 390 10.58 -5.64 5.70
N GLN A 391 9.69 -5.50 4.71
CA GLN A 391 8.35 -4.93 4.88
C GLN A 391 7.27 -6.03 4.85
N PRO A 392 6.28 -6.01 5.76
CA PRO A 392 5.19 -6.97 5.72
C PRO A 392 4.29 -6.70 4.51
N ILE A 393 4.11 -7.70 3.65
CA ILE A 393 3.21 -7.63 2.50
C ILE A 393 1.88 -8.35 2.74
N SER A 394 1.81 -9.26 3.72
CA SER A 394 0.59 -9.94 4.15
C SER A 394 0.77 -10.52 5.55
N ILE A 395 -0.23 -10.39 6.43
CA ILE A 395 -0.20 -10.91 7.81
C ILE A 395 -1.47 -11.76 8.07
N PRO A 396 -1.62 -12.91 7.41
CA PRO A 396 -2.80 -13.77 7.57
C PRO A 396 -2.75 -14.58 8.87
N THR A 397 -3.92 -14.84 9.44
CA THR A 397 -4.10 -15.81 10.54
C THR A 397 -4.22 -17.22 9.98
N VAL A 398 -3.50 -18.18 10.56
CA VAL A 398 -3.60 -19.59 10.17
C VAL A 398 -4.85 -20.20 10.80
N ASN A 399 -5.81 -20.62 9.97
CA ASN A 399 -7.05 -21.24 10.46
C ASN A 399 -6.91 -22.74 10.73
N GLN A 400 -6.05 -23.43 9.98
CA GLN A 400 -5.79 -24.87 10.08
C GLN A 400 -4.42 -25.21 9.47
N GLU A 401 -3.90 -26.41 9.75
CA GLU A 401 -2.69 -26.93 9.11
C GLU A 401 -2.87 -27.02 7.58
N ILE A 402 -1.89 -26.54 6.82
CA ILE A 402 -1.90 -26.52 5.35
C ILE A 402 -0.86 -27.50 4.82
N THR A 403 -1.31 -28.65 4.31
CA THR A 403 -0.46 -29.69 3.74
C THR A 403 -0.35 -29.63 2.22
N SER A 404 -1.11 -28.74 1.56
CA SER A 404 -1.16 -28.64 0.08
C SER A 404 0.10 -28.04 -0.54
N GLY A 405 0.92 -27.34 0.24
CA GLY A 405 2.13 -26.68 -0.25
C GLY A 405 1.86 -25.39 -1.01
N ASP A 406 0.68 -24.79 -0.84
CA ASP A 406 0.32 -23.51 -1.47
C ASP A 406 -0.03 -22.45 -0.42
N ALA A 407 0.30 -21.19 -0.71
CA ALA A 407 -0.08 -20.02 0.07
C ALA A 407 -0.66 -18.93 -0.84
N VAL A 408 -1.38 -17.97 -0.26
CA VAL A 408 -1.96 -16.84 -0.98
C VAL A 408 -1.54 -15.54 -0.30
N ILE A 409 -0.96 -14.62 -1.07
CA ILE A 409 -0.72 -13.24 -0.66
C ILE A 409 -1.91 -12.40 -1.12
N SER A 410 -2.72 -11.96 -0.17
CA SER A 410 -3.83 -11.02 -0.37
C SER A 410 -3.41 -9.58 -0.03
N GLY A 411 -4.05 -8.61 -0.68
CA GLY A 411 -3.80 -7.18 -0.49
C GLY A 411 -4.53 -6.33 -1.53
N ASN A 412 -4.44 -5.00 -1.41
CA ASN A 412 -5.05 -4.05 -2.37
C ASN A 412 -4.19 -3.86 -3.62
N PHE A 413 -3.82 -4.95 -4.29
CA PHE A 413 -2.98 -4.89 -5.49
C PHE A 413 -3.79 -4.44 -6.71
N THR A 414 -3.17 -3.67 -7.58
CA THR A 414 -3.61 -3.59 -8.98
C THR A 414 -3.15 -4.82 -9.76
N ILE A 415 -3.81 -5.15 -10.88
CA ILE A 415 -3.39 -6.27 -11.75
C ILE A 415 -1.92 -6.12 -12.19
N LYS A 416 -1.48 -4.87 -12.44
CA LYS A 416 -0.11 -4.58 -12.84
C LYS A 416 0.88 -4.88 -11.71
N GLU A 417 0.59 -4.43 -10.49
CA GLU A 417 1.43 -4.68 -9.31
C GLU A 417 1.48 -6.17 -8.97
N ALA A 418 0.36 -6.87 -8.99
CA ALA A 418 0.31 -8.31 -8.75
C ALA A 418 1.16 -9.10 -9.76
N LYS A 419 1.11 -8.71 -11.05
CA LYS A 419 1.94 -9.31 -12.10
C LYS A 419 3.43 -9.05 -11.87
N ILE A 420 3.80 -7.81 -11.56
CA ILE A 420 5.19 -7.44 -11.28
C ILE A 420 5.70 -8.20 -10.05
N LEU A 421 4.91 -8.28 -8.98
CA LEU A 421 5.26 -9.01 -7.77
C LEU A 421 5.44 -10.50 -8.06
N ALA A 422 4.49 -11.14 -8.75
CA ALA A 422 4.61 -12.55 -9.14
C ALA A 422 5.86 -12.80 -10.01
N GLN A 423 6.18 -11.90 -10.94
CA GLN A 423 7.41 -11.97 -11.73
C GLN A 423 8.68 -11.87 -10.87
N ARG A 424 8.72 -10.90 -9.94
CA ARG A 424 9.81 -10.72 -8.97
C ARG A 424 10.02 -11.96 -8.10
N LEU A 425 8.93 -12.58 -7.63
CA LEU A 425 9.01 -13.80 -6.81
C LEU A 425 9.50 -15.02 -7.61
N ASN A 426 9.02 -15.20 -8.85
CA ASN A 426 9.46 -16.31 -9.72
C ASN A 426 10.94 -16.22 -10.13
N ALA A 427 11.50 -15.01 -10.16
CA ALA A 427 12.92 -14.82 -10.43
C ALA A 427 13.83 -15.48 -9.38
N GLY A 428 13.33 -15.69 -8.16
CA GLY A 428 14.06 -16.32 -7.05
C GLY A 428 15.14 -15.43 -6.43
N ALA A 429 15.58 -15.81 -5.23
CA ALA A 429 16.66 -15.14 -4.53
C ALA A 429 18.03 -15.48 -5.15
N LEU A 430 18.98 -14.54 -5.10
CA LEU A 430 20.37 -14.83 -5.44
C LEU A 430 21.00 -15.67 -4.33
N PRO A 431 21.71 -16.77 -4.63
CA PRO A 431 22.34 -17.62 -3.61
C PRO A 431 23.51 -16.93 -2.90
N ILE A 432 24.14 -15.94 -3.54
CA ILE A 432 25.18 -15.07 -2.95
C ILE A 432 25.03 -13.63 -3.47
N PRO A 433 25.49 -12.62 -2.70
CA PRO A 433 25.48 -11.22 -3.14
C PRO A 433 26.35 -11.00 -4.38
N ILE A 434 26.00 -9.99 -5.18
CA ILE A 434 26.78 -9.55 -6.34
C ILE A 434 26.96 -8.03 -6.33
N GLU A 435 28.10 -7.56 -6.80
CA GLU A 435 28.44 -6.14 -6.91
C GLU A 435 28.70 -5.78 -8.37
N LEU A 436 28.11 -4.70 -8.88
CA LEU A 436 28.36 -4.24 -10.24
C LEU A 436 29.75 -3.58 -10.31
N ILE A 437 30.67 -4.18 -11.07
CA ILE A 437 32.06 -3.69 -11.18
C ILE A 437 32.38 -3.07 -12.54
N ASN A 438 31.57 -3.33 -13.57
CA ASN A 438 31.71 -2.68 -14.86
C ASN A 438 30.35 -2.57 -15.56
N GLN A 439 30.10 -1.43 -16.21
CA GLN A 439 28.91 -1.20 -17.02
C GLN A 439 29.30 -0.47 -18.31
N GLN A 440 28.84 -0.98 -19.44
CA GLN A 440 29.11 -0.41 -20.76
C GLN A 440 27.87 -0.47 -21.65
N THR A 441 27.51 0.65 -22.28
CA THR A 441 26.55 0.64 -23.39
C THR A 441 27.29 0.34 -24.67
N VAL A 442 26.89 -0.73 -25.37
CA VAL A 442 27.42 -1.04 -26.69
C VAL A 442 26.51 -0.39 -27.73
N GLY A 443 27.02 0.64 -28.41
CA GLY A 443 26.29 1.31 -29.48
C GLY A 443 26.18 0.42 -30.73
N ALA A 444 25.08 0.55 -31.47
CA ALA A 444 24.86 -0.10 -32.76
C ALA A 444 25.68 0.56 -33.90
N SER A 445 27.00 0.59 -33.78
CA SER A 445 27.88 1.32 -34.71
C SER A 445 27.86 0.72 -36.13
N LEU A 446 27.82 -0.61 -36.25
CA LEU A 446 27.75 -1.30 -37.53
C LEU A 446 26.39 -1.14 -38.21
N GLY A 447 25.29 -1.18 -37.46
CA GLY A 447 23.94 -0.97 -37.96
C GLY A 447 23.73 0.42 -38.57
N ALA A 448 24.09 1.49 -37.83
CA ALA A 448 23.93 2.86 -38.30
C ALA A 448 24.74 3.16 -39.59
N VAL A 449 26.00 2.69 -39.64
CA VAL A 449 26.86 2.86 -40.81
C VAL A 449 26.35 2.05 -42.02
N SER A 450 25.82 0.84 -41.78
CA SER A 450 25.25 0.00 -42.83
C SER A 450 23.98 0.60 -43.42
N VAL A 451 23.09 1.14 -42.57
CA VAL A 451 21.86 1.84 -43.00
C VAL A 451 22.22 3.09 -43.80
N GLU A 452 23.17 3.91 -43.35
CA GLU A 452 23.58 5.11 -44.06
C GLU A 452 24.18 4.78 -45.45
N LYS A 453 25.07 3.78 -45.54
CA LYS A 453 25.67 3.35 -46.81
C LYS A 453 24.62 2.75 -47.75
N SER A 454 23.71 1.92 -47.23
CA SER A 454 22.64 1.29 -48.01
C SER A 454 21.64 2.31 -48.52
N LEU A 455 21.31 3.33 -47.70
CA LEU A 455 20.45 4.44 -48.11
C LEU A 455 21.10 5.25 -49.23
N LYS A 456 22.38 5.62 -49.08
CA LYS A 456 23.13 6.34 -50.14
C LYS A 456 23.20 5.52 -51.43
N ALA A 457 23.52 4.23 -51.34
CA ALA A 457 23.58 3.34 -52.50
C ALA A 457 22.20 3.18 -53.17
N GLY A 458 21.13 3.04 -52.38
CA GLY A 458 19.76 2.95 -52.86
C GLY A 458 19.31 4.22 -53.58
N ILE A 459 19.57 5.40 -53.02
CA ILE A 459 19.27 6.69 -53.65
C ILE A 459 20.00 6.83 -54.99
N ILE A 460 21.30 6.53 -55.02
CA ILE A 460 22.10 6.57 -56.26
C ILE A 460 21.53 5.61 -57.30
N GLY A 461 21.18 4.37 -56.90
CA GLY A 461 20.56 3.38 -57.78
C GLY A 461 19.25 3.86 -58.38
N VAL A 462 18.36 4.42 -57.57
CA VAL A 462 17.07 4.98 -58.04
C VAL A 462 17.29 6.13 -59.01
N ILE A 463 18.25 7.02 -58.75
CA ILE A 463 18.60 8.14 -59.66
C ILE A 463 19.12 7.60 -61.00
N LEU A 464 20.01 6.62 -60.99
CA LEU A 464 20.56 6.02 -62.21
C LEU A 464 19.46 5.34 -63.05
N VAL A 465 18.56 4.59 -62.40
CA VAL A 465 17.42 3.96 -63.06
C VAL A 465 16.47 5.02 -63.64
N ALA A 466 16.17 6.08 -62.88
CA ALA A 466 15.33 7.17 -63.36
C ALA A 466 15.94 7.88 -64.59
N LEU A 467 17.24 8.18 -64.55
CA LEU A 467 17.97 8.77 -65.69
C LEU A 467 17.93 7.84 -66.91
N PHE A 468 18.17 6.54 -66.72
CA PHE A 468 18.11 5.55 -67.79
C PHE A 468 16.72 5.48 -68.45
N ILE A 469 15.66 5.43 -67.64
CA ILE A 469 14.27 5.39 -68.13
C ILE A 469 13.93 6.68 -68.91
N ILE A 470 14.35 7.85 -68.41
CA ILE A 470 14.12 9.14 -69.08
C ILE A 470 14.89 9.21 -70.41
N LEU A 471 16.16 8.80 -70.43
CA LEU A 471 16.99 8.81 -71.65
C LEU A 471 16.44 7.88 -72.72
N PHE A 472 16.01 6.67 -72.35
CA PHE A 472 15.58 5.65 -73.30
C PHE A 472 14.16 5.89 -73.81
N TYR A 473 13.24 6.27 -72.91
CA TYR A 473 11.80 6.41 -73.22
C TYR A 473 11.34 7.86 -73.38
N ARG A 474 12.22 8.85 -73.20
CA ARG A 474 11.92 10.30 -73.36
C ARG A 474 10.73 10.74 -72.51
N LEU A 475 9.73 11.38 -73.13
CA LEU A 475 8.55 11.95 -72.46
C LEU A 475 7.74 10.88 -71.68
N PRO A 476 7.41 9.70 -72.25
CA PRO A 476 6.87 8.58 -71.47
C PRO A 476 7.74 8.17 -70.27
N GLY A 477 9.06 8.23 -70.41
CA GLY A 477 9.99 7.92 -69.32
C GLY A 477 9.87 8.89 -68.13
N ILE A 478 9.66 10.18 -68.39
CA ILE A 478 9.43 11.19 -67.33
C ILE A 478 8.17 10.85 -66.53
N LEU A 479 7.08 10.48 -67.20
CA LEU A 479 5.83 10.10 -66.55
C LEU A 479 5.99 8.84 -65.69
N ALA A 480 6.75 7.85 -66.17
CA ALA A 480 7.06 6.64 -65.40
C ALA A 480 7.85 6.95 -64.13
N VAL A 481 8.84 7.85 -64.19
CA VAL A 481 9.61 8.28 -63.01
C VAL A 481 8.73 9.01 -62.00
N ILE A 482 7.85 9.90 -62.44
CA ILE A 482 6.89 10.59 -61.55
C ILE A 482 6.00 9.55 -60.85
N SER A 483 5.46 8.58 -61.59
CA SER A 483 4.64 7.51 -61.02
C SER A 483 5.40 6.68 -59.99
N LEU A 484 6.67 6.34 -60.27
CA LEU A 484 7.53 5.57 -59.35
C LEU A 484 7.84 6.35 -58.07
N THR A 485 8.10 7.65 -58.19
CA THR A 485 8.33 8.52 -57.02
C THR A 485 7.07 8.61 -56.15
N VAL A 486 5.90 8.82 -56.75
CA VAL A 486 4.62 8.87 -56.00
C VAL A 486 4.36 7.55 -55.30
N TYR A 487 4.55 6.42 -55.99
CA TYR A 487 4.44 5.09 -55.40
C TYR A 487 5.37 4.90 -54.20
N GLY A 488 6.65 5.28 -54.34
CA GLY A 488 7.64 5.19 -53.25
C GLY A 488 7.27 6.04 -52.04
N LEU A 489 6.80 7.27 -52.25
CA LEU A 489 6.36 8.16 -51.17
C LEU A 489 5.14 7.61 -50.42
N LEU A 490 4.16 7.07 -51.15
CA LEU A 490 2.97 6.45 -50.54
C LEU A 490 3.34 5.23 -49.71
N MET A 491 4.24 4.38 -50.22
CA MET A 491 4.71 3.19 -49.52
C MET A 491 5.46 3.57 -48.21
N LEU A 492 6.33 4.57 -48.26
CA LEU A 492 7.00 5.09 -47.05
C LEU A 492 6.01 5.70 -46.04
N ALA A 493 4.96 6.38 -46.51
CA ALA A 493 3.92 6.92 -45.64
C ALA A 493 3.13 5.80 -44.94
N ILE A 494 2.83 4.70 -45.63
CA ILE A 494 2.19 3.52 -45.04
C ILE A 494 3.07 2.91 -43.95
N PHE A 495 4.39 2.74 -44.21
CA PHE A 495 5.33 2.20 -43.22
C PHE A 495 5.51 3.11 -42.00
N LYS A 496 5.26 4.41 -42.14
CA LYS A 496 5.27 5.34 -41.00
C LYS A 496 3.99 5.25 -40.17
N LEU A 497 2.85 4.97 -40.80
CA LEU A 497 1.55 4.90 -40.14
C LEU A 497 1.34 3.56 -39.44
N TRP A 498 1.86 2.47 -40.00
CA TRP A 498 1.80 1.15 -39.41
C TRP A 498 3.20 0.73 -38.97
N PRO A 499 3.43 0.38 -37.68
CA PRO A 499 4.74 -0.02 -37.20
C PRO A 499 5.13 -1.37 -37.82
N VAL A 500 5.81 -1.30 -38.97
CA VAL A 500 6.46 -2.43 -39.63
C VAL A 500 7.93 -2.38 -39.24
N THR A 501 8.44 -3.44 -38.64
CA THR A 501 9.87 -3.62 -38.38
C THR A 501 10.59 -3.92 -39.69
N LEU A 502 11.56 -3.07 -40.05
CA LEU A 502 12.41 -3.19 -41.24
C LEU A 502 13.72 -3.93 -40.94
#